data_AF-A0A7X6THH4-F1
#
_entry.id   AF-A0A7X6THH4-F1
#
_cell.length_a   1.000
_cell.length_b   1.000
_cell.length_c   1.000
_cell.angle_alpha   90.00
_cell.angle_beta   90.00
_cell.angle_gamma   90.00
#
_symmetry.space_group_name_H-M   'P 1'
#
loop_
_entity.id
_entity.type
_entity.pdbx_description
1 polymer ?
#
loop_
_entity_poly.entity_id
_entity_poly.type
_entity_poly.pdbx_seq_one_letter_code
_entity_poly.pdbx_strand_id
1 'polypeptide(L)'
;MDGLSLIAVAVALAMDAFAVALAAGVVLRPLCFRPCFRLAFHFGLFQALMPVIGWLAGLTVQTFVAAWSHWIAFCLLVWVGGHMIREALAGEDTTRATDPSRGLTMVALAVATSIDALAVGLSLAMLDVVVWLPALVIGLVACAFTVAGLLLGARSGARWGRRVEVAGGVILIAIGLKILLSALFLDPSGAAFAG
;
A
#
# COMPACT_ATOMS: atom_id res chain seq x y z
N MET A 1 -23.29 2.34 -10.15
CA MET A 1 -22.09 1.56 -10.50
C MET A 1 -22.46 0.10 -10.63
N ASP A 2 -21.95 -0.56 -11.67
CA ASP A 2 -22.22 -1.97 -11.90
C ASP A 2 -21.36 -2.84 -10.99
N GLY A 3 -21.88 -4.00 -10.55
CA GLY A 3 -21.17 -4.88 -9.62
C GLY A 3 -19.80 -5.36 -10.13
N LEU A 4 -19.66 -5.50 -11.45
CA LEU A 4 -18.41 -5.91 -12.09
C LEU A 4 -17.35 -4.80 -12.03
N SER A 5 -17.73 -3.54 -12.26
CA SER A 5 -16.84 -2.38 -12.10
C SER A 5 -16.40 -2.22 -10.65
N LEU A 6 -17.30 -2.44 -9.69
CA LEU A 6 -16.97 -2.38 -8.27
C LEU A 6 -15.92 -3.43 -7.88
N ILE A 7 -16.11 -4.68 -8.30
CA ILE A 7 -15.15 -5.76 -8.03
C ILE A 7 -13.80 -5.46 -8.71
N ALA A 8 -13.82 -4.96 -9.96
CA ALA A 8 -12.59 -4.59 -10.66
C ALA A 8 -11.79 -3.50 -9.92
N VAL A 9 -12.47 -2.45 -9.45
CA VAL A 9 -11.83 -1.38 -8.64
C VAL A 9 -11.33 -1.92 -7.30
N ALA A 10 -12.13 -2.75 -6.62
CA ALA A 10 -11.73 -3.34 -5.34
C ALA A 10 -10.50 -4.24 -5.48
N VAL A 11 -10.42 -5.06 -6.53
CA VAL A 11 -9.24 -5.88 -6.81
C VAL A 11 -8.05 -5.00 -7.18
N ALA A 12 -8.23 -3.98 -8.03
CA ALA A 12 -7.15 -3.07 -8.41
C ALA A 12 -6.52 -2.39 -7.18
N LEU A 13 -7.33 -1.83 -6.28
CA LEU A 13 -6.86 -1.22 -5.04
C LEU A 13 -6.24 -2.21 -4.05
N ALA A 14 -6.72 -3.46 -4.05
CA ALA A 14 -6.19 -4.51 -3.18
C ALA A 14 -4.82 -5.04 -3.65
N MET A 15 -4.45 -4.82 -4.92
CA MET A 15 -3.15 -5.26 -5.45
C MET A 15 -1.97 -4.55 -4.79
N ASP A 16 -2.11 -3.27 -4.44
CA ASP A 16 -1.05 -2.52 -3.77
C ASP A 16 -0.84 -3.04 -2.34
N ALA A 17 -1.94 -3.28 -1.62
CA ALA A 17 -1.91 -3.92 -0.30
C ALA A 17 -1.35 -5.35 -0.37
N PHE A 18 -1.67 -6.12 -1.43
CA PHE A 18 -1.13 -7.46 -1.66
C PHE A 18 0.38 -7.44 -1.87
N ALA A 19 0.89 -6.55 -2.72
CA ALA A 19 2.31 -6.47 -3.02
C ALA A 19 3.13 -6.11 -1.77
N VAL A 20 2.64 -5.15 -0.97
CA VAL A 20 3.25 -4.79 0.31
C VAL A 20 3.18 -5.94 1.30
N ALA A 21 2.04 -6.61 1.41
CA ALA A 21 1.83 -7.76 2.29
C ALA A 21 2.71 -8.97 1.91
N LEU A 22 2.90 -9.21 0.62
CA LEU A 22 3.79 -10.23 0.08
C LEU A 22 5.23 -9.96 0.49
N ALA A 23 5.72 -8.72 0.30
CA ALA A 23 7.05 -8.34 0.71
C ALA A 23 7.24 -8.43 2.23
N ALA A 24 6.26 -7.95 3.02
CA ALA A 24 6.27 -8.04 4.47
C ALA A 24 6.28 -9.51 4.95
N GLY A 25 5.51 -10.39 4.31
CA GLY A 25 5.44 -11.81 4.64
C GLY A 25 6.75 -12.57 4.39
N VAL A 26 7.60 -12.08 3.49
CA VAL A 26 8.93 -12.66 3.25
C VAL A 26 9.84 -12.45 4.47
N VAL A 27 9.79 -11.24 5.05
CA VAL A 27 10.61 -10.78 6.20
C VAL A 27 10.07 -11.30 7.53
N LEU A 28 8.75 -11.30 7.71
CA LEU A 28 8.07 -11.71 8.93
C LEU A 28 8.14 -13.24 9.12
N ARG A 29 9.24 -13.74 9.68
CA ARG A 29 9.43 -15.15 10.05
C ARG A 29 9.74 -15.32 11.52
N PRO A 30 9.01 -16.23 12.21
CA PRO A 30 7.82 -16.96 11.77
C PRO A 30 6.57 -16.05 11.63
N LEU A 31 5.65 -16.38 10.72
CA LEU A 31 4.34 -15.74 10.67
C LEU A 31 3.53 -16.11 11.91
N CYS A 32 3.50 -15.23 12.88
CA CYS A 32 2.58 -15.33 14.00
C CYS A 32 1.19 -14.79 13.61
N PHE A 33 0.14 -15.35 14.20
CA PHE A 33 -1.25 -14.89 13.99
C PHE A 33 -1.41 -13.38 14.29
N ARG A 34 -0.66 -12.87 15.26
CA ARG A 34 -0.70 -11.46 15.71
C ARG A 34 -0.29 -10.44 14.62
N PRO A 35 0.91 -10.51 14.01
CA PRO A 35 1.29 -9.68 12.86
C PRO A 35 0.33 -9.79 11.68
N CYS A 36 -0.12 -11.00 11.36
CA CYS A 36 -1.01 -11.24 10.24
C CYS A 36 -2.37 -10.55 10.44
N PHE A 37 -2.98 -10.77 11.60
CA PHE A 37 -4.22 -10.10 11.97
C PHE A 37 -4.06 -8.57 12.00
N ARG A 38 -2.97 -8.06 12.58
CA ARG A 38 -2.73 -6.62 12.66
C ARG A 38 -2.60 -5.98 11.28
N LEU A 39 -1.80 -6.56 10.37
CA LEU A 39 -1.64 -6.04 9.01
C LEU A 39 -2.95 -6.14 8.21
N ALA A 40 -3.59 -7.31 8.19
CA ALA A 40 -4.85 -7.50 7.46
C ALA A 40 -5.96 -6.57 7.96
N PHE A 41 -6.07 -6.39 9.27
CA PHE A 41 -7.05 -5.49 9.88
C PHE A 41 -6.76 -4.02 9.53
N HIS A 42 -5.51 -3.57 9.65
CA HIS A 42 -5.19 -2.17 9.36
C HIS A 42 -5.32 -1.87 7.87
N PHE A 43 -4.77 -2.70 6.98
CA PHE A 43 -4.95 -2.53 5.53
C PHE A 43 -6.43 -2.55 5.15
N GLY A 44 -7.20 -3.55 5.59
CA GLY A 44 -8.64 -3.61 5.30
C GLY A 44 -9.42 -2.41 5.85
N LEU A 45 -9.12 -1.95 7.07
CA LEU A 45 -9.77 -0.80 7.68
C LEU A 45 -9.41 0.50 6.96
N PHE A 46 -8.14 0.73 6.67
CA PHE A 46 -7.70 1.93 5.95
C PHE A 46 -8.23 1.95 4.52
N GLN A 47 -8.20 0.81 3.79
CA GLN A 47 -8.79 0.72 2.44
C GLN A 47 -10.31 0.92 2.44
N ALA A 48 -11.03 0.62 3.53
CA ALA A 48 -12.46 0.92 3.65
C ALA A 48 -12.72 2.38 4.05
N LEU A 49 -11.92 2.92 4.96
CA LEU A 49 -12.11 4.26 5.50
C LEU A 49 -11.76 5.36 4.48
N MET A 50 -10.72 5.13 3.67
CA MET A 50 -10.19 6.13 2.75
C MET A 50 -11.14 6.50 1.61
N PRO A 51 -11.87 5.55 0.98
CA PRO A 51 -12.93 5.89 0.04
C PRO A 51 -14.00 6.77 0.70
N VAL A 52 -14.37 6.50 1.96
CA VAL A 52 -15.37 7.29 2.69
C VAL A 52 -14.85 8.71 2.97
N ILE A 53 -13.59 8.84 3.41
CA ILE A 53 -12.95 10.15 3.61
C ILE A 53 -12.89 10.93 2.30
N GLY A 54 -12.47 10.28 1.21
CA GLY A 54 -12.38 10.91 -0.12
C GLY A 54 -13.75 11.34 -0.63
N TRP A 55 -14.78 10.54 -0.36
CA TRP A 55 -16.16 10.85 -0.70
C TRP A 55 -16.70 12.05 0.08
N LEU A 56 -16.45 12.11 1.40
CA LEU A 56 -16.83 13.23 2.27
C LEU A 56 -16.05 14.51 1.95
N ALA A 57 -14.80 14.38 1.51
CA ALA A 57 -13.93 15.50 1.19
C ALA A 57 -14.39 16.27 -0.06
N GLY A 58 -15.10 15.60 -0.98
CA GLY A 58 -15.69 16.22 -2.16
C GLY A 58 -14.67 16.96 -3.06
N LEU A 59 -15.17 17.77 -4.00
CA LEU A 59 -14.36 18.45 -5.02
C LEU A 59 -13.29 19.42 -4.46
N THR A 60 -13.42 19.89 -3.23
CA THR A 60 -12.56 20.92 -2.64
C THR A 60 -11.17 20.43 -2.20
N VAL A 61 -10.97 19.12 -2.04
CA VAL A 61 -9.74 18.54 -1.49
C VAL A 61 -8.88 17.81 -2.55
N GLN A 62 -9.43 17.59 -3.75
CA GLN A 62 -8.77 16.86 -4.85
C GLN A 62 -7.37 17.35 -5.17
N THR A 63 -7.23 18.67 -5.37
CA THR A 63 -6.00 19.30 -5.86
C THR A 63 -4.90 19.31 -4.80
N PHE A 64 -5.24 19.48 -3.53
CA PHE A 64 -4.25 19.49 -2.44
C PHE A 64 -3.69 18.10 -2.15
N VAL A 65 -4.54 17.07 -2.13
CA VAL A 65 -4.09 15.72 -1.78
C VAL A 65 -3.35 15.06 -2.95
N ALA A 66 -3.74 15.34 -4.19
CA ALA A 66 -3.00 14.85 -5.36
C ALA A 66 -1.56 15.37 -5.40
N ALA A 67 -1.29 16.63 -5.02
CA ALA A 67 0.07 17.18 -5.12
C ALA A 67 1.08 16.54 -4.13
N TRP A 68 0.66 16.26 -2.89
CA TRP A 68 1.58 15.85 -1.81
C TRP A 68 1.71 14.35 -1.61
N SER A 69 0.66 13.60 -1.95
CA SER A 69 0.55 12.17 -1.63
C SER A 69 1.63 11.32 -2.31
N HIS A 70 1.99 11.65 -3.55
CA HIS A 70 2.98 10.92 -4.35
C HIS A 70 4.40 11.00 -3.78
N TRP A 71 4.82 12.19 -3.32
CA TRP A 71 6.12 12.39 -2.68
C TRP A 71 6.24 11.61 -1.37
N ILE A 72 5.15 11.58 -0.59
CA ILE A 72 5.09 10.84 0.67
C ILE A 72 5.18 9.34 0.41
N ALA A 73 4.40 8.80 -0.53
CA ALA A 73 4.45 7.38 -0.89
C ALA A 73 5.84 6.96 -1.40
N PHE A 74 6.45 7.77 -2.30
CA PHE A 74 7.78 7.49 -2.85
C PHE A 74 8.86 7.38 -1.76
N CYS A 75 9.04 8.44 -0.96
CA CYS A 75 10.09 8.50 0.06
C CYS A 75 10.00 7.31 1.03
N LEU A 76 8.77 6.92 1.33
CA LEU A 76 8.44 5.92 2.32
C LEU A 76 8.68 4.49 1.79
N LEU A 77 8.23 4.18 0.57
CA LEU A 77 8.53 2.90 -0.06
C LEU A 77 10.03 2.72 -0.34
N VAL A 78 10.72 3.80 -0.73
CA VAL A 78 12.18 3.78 -0.91
C VAL A 78 12.89 3.54 0.42
N TRP A 79 12.46 4.19 1.49
CA TRP A 79 13.05 4.00 2.81
C TRP A 79 12.88 2.57 3.32
N VAL A 80 11.66 2.01 3.23
CA VAL A 80 11.39 0.63 3.67
C VAL A 80 12.11 -0.39 2.80
N GLY A 81 12.02 -0.26 1.47
CA GLY A 81 12.67 -1.19 0.56
C GLY A 81 14.21 -1.11 0.65
N GLY A 82 14.76 0.08 0.88
CA GLY A 82 16.19 0.28 1.12
C GLY A 82 16.66 -0.33 2.44
N HIS A 83 15.85 -0.24 3.50
CA HIS A 83 16.14 -0.91 4.77
C HIS A 83 16.17 -2.43 4.60
N MET A 84 15.19 -3.02 3.90
CA MET A 84 15.13 -4.46 3.62
C MET A 84 16.35 -4.95 2.82
N ILE A 85 16.78 -4.19 1.82
CA ILE A 85 17.98 -4.54 1.02
C ILE A 85 19.24 -4.47 1.88
N ARG A 86 19.39 -3.42 2.71
CA ARG A 86 20.53 -3.29 3.63
C ARG A 86 20.60 -4.44 4.62
N GLU A 87 19.47 -4.83 5.20
CA GLU A 87 19.38 -5.91 6.19
C GLU A 87 19.72 -7.27 5.55
N ALA A 88 19.22 -7.53 4.34
CA ALA A 88 19.54 -8.74 3.58
C ALA A 88 21.00 -8.81 3.12
N LEU A 89 21.65 -7.68 2.81
CA LEU A 89 23.05 -7.60 2.40
C LEU A 89 24.03 -7.62 3.58
N ALA A 90 23.65 -7.06 4.73
CA ALA A 90 24.46 -7.03 5.94
C ALA A 90 24.73 -8.43 6.49
N GLY A 91 23.92 -9.44 6.11
CA GLY A 91 24.15 -10.84 6.46
C GLY A 91 24.16 -11.10 7.96
N GLU A 92 23.66 -10.15 8.75
CA GLU A 92 23.59 -10.29 10.18
C GLU A 92 22.53 -11.34 10.51
N ASP A 93 22.96 -12.47 11.08
CA ASP A 93 22.12 -13.41 11.84
C ASP A 93 21.56 -12.74 13.13
N THR A 94 21.30 -11.43 13.09
CA THR A 94 20.76 -10.70 14.22
C THR A 94 19.26 -10.91 14.24
N THR A 95 18.86 -11.69 15.24
CA THR A 95 17.55 -11.94 15.85
C THR A 95 16.69 -10.69 16.15
N ARG A 96 16.85 -9.59 15.41
CA ARG A 96 16.10 -8.34 15.50
C ARG A 96 15.80 -7.78 14.10
N ALA A 97 15.25 -8.62 13.21
CA ALA A 97 14.51 -8.10 12.06
C ALA A 97 13.47 -7.11 12.59
N THR A 98 13.60 -5.83 12.23
CA THR A 98 12.71 -4.78 12.71
C THR A 98 11.32 -5.04 12.13
N ASP A 99 10.48 -5.69 12.93
CA ASP A 99 9.13 -6.17 12.63
C ASP A 99 8.35 -5.15 11.77
N PRO A 100 8.16 -5.39 10.46
CA PRO A 100 7.37 -4.51 9.59
C PRO A 100 5.91 -4.35 10.06
N SER A 101 5.45 -5.22 10.98
CA SER A 101 4.14 -5.11 11.64
C SER A 101 4.13 -4.20 12.87
N ARG A 102 5.24 -3.53 13.20
CA ARG A 102 5.36 -2.62 14.35
C ARG A 102 5.73 -1.19 13.96
N GLY A 103 5.04 -0.25 14.60
CA GLY A 103 5.44 1.16 14.65
C GLY A 103 5.17 1.95 13.38
N LEU A 104 6.08 2.89 13.11
CA LEU A 104 5.97 3.91 12.08
C LEU A 104 5.88 3.32 10.66
N THR A 105 6.59 2.22 10.38
CA THR A 105 6.63 1.55 9.07
C THR A 105 5.27 1.02 8.61
N MET A 106 4.48 0.44 9.50
CA MET A 106 3.16 -0.08 9.16
C MET A 106 2.16 1.04 8.87
N VAL A 107 2.19 2.10 9.68
CA VAL A 107 1.37 3.31 9.46
C VAL A 107 1.76 3.96 8.14
N ALA A 108 3.06 4.07 7.89
CA ALA A 108 3.63 4.68 6.72
C ALA A 108 3.22 3.93 5.43
N LEU A 109 3.34 2.60 5.41
CA LEU A 109 2.91 1.76 4.29
C LEU A 109 1.40 1.83 4.08
N ALA A 110 0.63 1.75 5.17
CA ALA A 110 -0.83 1.86 5.12
C ALA A 110 -1.26 3.20 4.53
N VAL A 111 -0.63 4.31 4.92
CA VAL A 111 -0.89 5.64 4.35
C VAL A 111 -0.50 5.70 2.88
N ALA A 112 0.66 5.16 2.50
CA ALA A 112 1.12 5.14 1.10
C ALA A 112 0.13 4.42 0.17
N THR A 113 -0.36 3.25 0.56
CA THR A 113 -1.35 2.48 -0.22
C THR A 113 -2.78 3.00 -0.11
N SER A 114 -3.06 3.84 0.89
CA SER A 114 -4.40 4.38 1.16
C SER A 114 -4.75 5.56 0.26
N ILE A 115 -3.74 6.23 -0.30
CA ILE A 115 -3.91 7.39 -1.18
C ILE A 115 -4.70 7.01 -2.44
N ASP A 116 -4.45 5.84 -3.03
CA ASP A 116 -5.20 5.37 -4.20
C ASP A 116 -6.68 5.16 -3.88
N ALA A 117 -6.97 4.61 -2.70
CA ALA A 117 -8.34 4.39 -2.24
C ALA A 117 -9.07 5.71 -1.94
N LEU A 118 -8.36 6.73 -1.46
CA LEU A 118 -8.88 8.09 -1.29
C LEU A 118 -9.26 8.71 -2.64
N ALA A 119 -8.38 8.60 -3.65
CA ALA A 119 -8.63 9.13 -4.99
C ALA A 119 -9.87 8.47 -5.63
N VAL A 120 -10.03 7.15 -5.45
CA VAL A 120 -11.25 6.44 -5.86
C VAL A 120 -12.48 6.96 -5.13
N GLY A 121 -12.41 7.16 -3.80
CA GLY A 121 -13.51 7.73 -3.02
C GLY A 121 -13.99 9.09 -3.53
N LEU A 122 -13.05 9.94 -3.90
CA LEU A 122 -13.34 11.23 -4.52
C LEU A 122 -14.01 11.07 -5.89
N SER A 123 -13.54 10.15 -6.74
CA SER A 123 -14.19 9.85 -8.02
C SER A 123 -15.63 9.36 -7.84
N LEU A 124 -15.90 8.59 -6.77
CA LEU A 124 -17.26 8.16 -6.44
C LEU A 124 -18.16 9.34 -6.05
N ALA A 125 -17.61 10.36 -5.38
CA ALA A 125 -18.34 11.58 -5.04
C ALA A 125 -18.75 12.36 -6.30
N MET A 126 -17.85 12.43 -7.29
CA MET A 126 -18.11 13.10 -8.57
C MET A 126 -19.16 12.38 -9.41
N LEU A 127 -19.24 11.05 -9.27
CA LEU A 127 -20.22 10.19 -9.96
C LEU A 127 -21.55 10.06 -9.20
N ASP A 128 -21.71 10.81 -8.10
CA ASP A 128 -22.89 10.79 -7.22
C ASP A 128 -23.26 9.38 -6.72
N VAL A 129 -22.23 8.55 -6.49
CA VAL A 129 -22.39 7.17 -6.02
C VAL A 129 -22.23 7.11 -4.51
N VAL A 130 -23.16 6.41 -3.85
CA VAL A 130 -23.11 6.15 -2.41
C VAL A 130 -21.90 5.26 -2.05
N VAL A 131 -21.02 5.77 -1.18
CA VAL A 131 -19.71 5.15 -0.87
C VAL A 131 -19.75 3.96 0.08
N TRP A 132 -20.85 3.75 0.82
CA TRP A 132 -20.94 2.71 1.86
C TRP A 132 -20.68 1.29 1.34
N LEU A 133 -21.35 0.90 0.26
CA LEU A 133 -21.20 -0.44 -0.33
C LEU A 133 -19.80 -0.61 -0.98
N PRO A 134 -19.30 0.36 -1.78
CA PRO A 134 -17.94 0.29 -2.33
C PRO A 134 -16.85 0.18 -1.27
N ALA A 135 -16.91 1.02 -0.23
CA ALA A 135 -15.94 1.02 0.86
C ALA A 135 -15.85 -0.34 1.56
N LEU A 136 -17.00 -0.96 1.84
CA LEU A 136 -17.06 -2.27 2.48
C LEU A 136 -16.42 -3.36 1.60
N VAL A 137 -16.75 -3.37 0.30
CA VAL A 137 -16.21 -4.36 -0.66
C VAL A 137 -14.71 -4.18 -0.83
N ILE A 138 -14.24 -2.94 -1.00
CA ILE A 138 -12.81 -2.62 -1.12
C ILE A 138 -12.06 -3.09 0.12
N GLY A 139 -12.55 -2.78 1.32
CA GLY A 139 -11.92 -3.20 2.58
C GLY A 139 -11.85 -4.72 2.76
N LEU A 140 -12.92 -5.44 2.41
CA LEU A 140 -12.96 -6.90 2.49
C LEU A 140 -11.99 -7.55 1.51
N VAL A 141 -11.97 -7.08 0.26
CA VAL A 141 -11.06 -7.59 -0.78
C VAL A 141 -9.61 -7.29 -0.40
N ALA A 142 -9.32 -6.08 0.07
CA ALA A 142 -7.99 -5.70 0.55
C ALA A 142 -7.53 -6.58 1.71
N CYS A 143 -8.38 -6.80 2.71
CA CYS A 143 -8.08 -7.69 3.83
C CYS A 143 -7.74 -9.12 3.37
N ALA A 144 -8.54 -9.68 2.46
CA ALA A 144 -8.31 -11.02 1.90
C ALA A 144 -6.97 -11.09 1.14
N PHE A 145 -6.68 -10.08 0.32
CA PHE A 145 -5.45 -9.97 -0.43
C PHE A 145 -4.23 -9.77 0.48
N THR A 146 -4.33 -8.97 1.54
CA THR A 146 -3.26 -8.81 2.53
C THR A 146 -2.93 -10.14 3.22
N VAL A 147 -3.93 -10.92 3.64
CA VAL A 147 -3.72 -12.26 4.22
C VAL A 147 -3.06 -13.19 3.21
N ALA A 148 -3.58 -13.23 1.97
CA ALA A 148 -3.01 -14.05 0.90
C ALA A 148 -1.55 -13.69 0.60
N GLY A 149 -1.24 -12.39 0.48
CA GLY A 149 0.10 -11.87 0.28
C GLY A 149 1.05 -12.30 1.39
N LEU A 150 0.66 -12.11 2.66
CA LEU A 150 1.47 -12.53 3.80
C LEU A 150 1.78 -14.03 3.79
N LEU A 151 0.77 -14.89 3.57
CA LEU A 151 0.94 -16.34 3.52
C LEU A 151 1.86 -16.77 2.37
N LEU A 152 1.68 -16.19 1.19
CA LEU A 152 2.50 -16.48 0.02
C LEU A 152 3.95 -16.00 0.21
N GLY A 153 4.15 -14.83 0.79
CA GLY A 153 5.48 -14.27 1.10
C GLY A 153 6.21 -15.14 2.11
N ALA A 154 5.50 -15.54 3.16
CA ALA A 154 6.04 -16.41 4.20
C ALA A 154 6.33 -17.83 3.72
N ARG A 155 5.59 -18.36 2.76
CA ARG A 155 5.94 -19.66 2.16
C ARG A 155 7.15 -19.56 1.23
N SER A 156 7.36 -18.39 0.61
CA SER A 156 8.40 -18.18 -0.41
C SER A 156 9.77 -17.89 0.18
N GLY A 157 9.87 -16.99 1.16
CA GLY A 157 11.15 -16.78 1.85
C GLY A 157 11.60 -17.97 2.72
N ALA A 158 10.74 -18.97 2.99
CA ALA A 158 11.11 -20.15 3.77
C ALA A 158 12.10 -21.01 2.99
N ARG A 159 11.95 -20.97 1.66
CA ARG A 159 12.77 -21.74 0.73
C ARG A 159 13.99 -20.95 0.27
N TRP A 160 13.87 -19.62 0.09
CA TRP A 160 14.91 -18.81 -0.59
C TRP A 160 15.40 -17.57 0.18
N GLY A 161 15.00 -17.41 1.46
CA GLY A 161 15.50 -16.45 2.47
C GLY A 161 16.04 -15.14 1.92
N ARG A 162 17.37 -15.02 1.88
CA ARG A 162 18.10 -13.80 1.51
C ARG A 162 17.78 -13.26 0.11
N ARG A 163 17.55 -14.13 -0.89
CA ARG A 163 17.26 -13.69 -2.27
C ARG A 163 15.87 -13.05 -2.38
N VAL A 164 14.91 -13.58 -1.62
CA VAL A 164 13.52 -13.10 -1.67
C VAL A 164 13.39 -11.80 -0.88
N GLU A 165 14.17 -11.62 0.18
CA GLU A 165 14.19 -10.37 0.95
C GLU A 165 14.74 -9.19 0.14
N VAL A 166 15.87 -9.39 -0.56
CA VAL A 166 16.39 -8.41 -1.53
C VAL A 166 15.36 -8.15 -2.62
N ALA A 167 14.74 -9.20 -3.19
CA ALA A 167 13.72 -9.04 -4.22
C ALA A 167 12.50 -8.24 -3.71
N GLY A 168 12.04 -8.49 -2.48
CA GLY A 168 10.96 -7.74 -1.85
C GLY A 168 11.30 -6.27 -1.66
N GLY A 169 12.51 -5.96 -1.19
CA GLY A 169 12.98 -4.57 -1.05
C GLY A 169 13.09 -3.86 -2.40
N VAL A 170 13.59 -4.56 -3.43
CA VAL A 170 13.65 -4.04 -4.80
C VAL A 170 12.25 -3.78 -5.36
N ILE A 171 11.29 -4.68 -5.13
CA ILE A 171 9.90 -4.50 -5.54
C ILE A 171 9.28 -3.28 -4.85
N LEU A 172 9.52 -3.07 -3.54
CA LEU A 172 9.02 -1.88 -2.84
C LEU A 172 9.60 -0.60 -3.42
N ILE A 173 10.93 -0.56 -3.64
CA ILE A 173 11.56 0.61 -4.27
C ILE A 173 10.99 0.84 -5.67
N ALA A 174 10.76 -0.22 -6.45
CA ALA A 174 10.17 -0.12 -7.78
C ALA A 174 8.73 0.40 -7.75
N ILE A 175 7.90 -0.04 -6.80
CA ILE A 175 6.53 0.48 -6.61
C ILE A 175 6.60 1.96 -6.22
N GLY A 176 7.46 2.33 -5.27
CA GLY A 176 7.65 3.73 -4.88
C GLY A 176 8.06 4.60 -6.07
N LEU A 177 9.07 4.16 -6.83
CA LEU A 177 9.56 4.86 -8.01
C LEU A 177 8.48 4.98 -9.09
N LYS A 178 7.67 3.93 -9.30
CA LYS A 178 6.53 3.97 -10.22
C LYS A 178 5.52 5.03 -9.78
N ILE A 179 5.20 5.14 -8.49
CA ILE A 179 4.28 6.16 -7.96
C ILE A 179 4.83 7.56 -8.24
N LEU A 180 6.13 7.80 -7.97
CA LEU A 180 6.77 9.08 -8.25
C LEU A 180 6.76 9.44 -9.74
N LEU A 181 7.14 8.48 -10.60
CA LEU A 181 7.19 8.70 -12.05
C LEU A 181 5.80 8.92 -12.63
N SER A 182 4.80 8.18 -12.15
CA SER A 182 3.39 8.35 -12.57
C SER A 182 2.89 9.75 -12.19
N ALA A 183 3.26 10.25 -11.01
CA ALA A 183 2.94 11.61 -10.57
C ALA A 183 3.63 12.68 -11.43
N LEU A 184 4.92 12.49 -11.73
CA LEU A 184 5.73 13.47 -12.46
C LEU A 184 5.36 13.52 -13.96
N PHE A 185 4.96 12.41 -14.56
CA PHE A 185 4.61 12.35 -15.99
C PHE A 185 3.13 12.65 -16.29
N LEU A 186 2.21 12.49 -15.32
CA LEU A 186 0.78 12.70 -15.54
C LEU A 186 0.30 14.12 -15.17
N ASP A 187 1.15 14.96 -14.56
CA ASP A 187 0.89 16.40 -14.36
C ASP A 187 2.00 17.28 -14.99
N PRO A 188 1.90 17.61 -16.29
CA PRO A 188 2.81 18.56 -16.94
C PRO A 188 2.54 20.03 -16.58
N SER A 189 1.53 20.34 -15.74
CA SER A 189 1.05 21.71 -15.50
C SER A 189 1.47 22.32 -14.15
N GLY A 190 1.93 21.53 -13.18
CA GLY A 190 2.40 22.04 -11.89
C GLY A 190 3.79 22.71 -11.90
N ALA A 191 4.58 22.51 -12.96
CA ALA A 191 5.96 23.03 -13.06
C ALA A 191 6.06 24.53 -13.43
N ALA A 192 4.93 25.21 -13.67
CA ALA A 192 4.91 26.63 -14.07
C ALA A 192 4.86 27.64 -12.89
N PHE A 193 4.76 27.18 -11.63
CA PHE A 193 4.66 28.08 -10.46
C PHE A 193 5.90 28.12 -9.55
N ALA A 194 7.06 27.67 -10.06
CA ALA A 194 8.34 27.77 -9.37
C ALA A 194 9.36 28.60 -10.18
N GLY A 195 8.91 29.70 -10.78
CA GLY A 195 9.73 30.72 -11.45
C GLY A 195 9.24 32.11 -11.10
#